data_AF-A0A819STT9-F1
#
_entry.id   AF-A0A819STT9-F1
#
_cell.length_a   1.000
_cell.length_b   1.000
_cell.length_c   1.000
_cell.angle_alpha   90.00
_cell.angle_beta   90.00
_cell.angle_gamma   90.00
#
_symmetry.space_group_name_H-M   'P 1'
#
loop_
_entity.id
_entity.type
_entity.pdbx_description
1 polymer ?
#
loop_
_entity_poly.entity_id
_entity_poly.type
_entity_poly.pdbx_seq_one_letter_code
_entity_poly.pdbx_strand_id
1 'polypeptide(L)'
;MSHADQSLTSGKKSTETLSPIEGFDEQPLMPLEDAVKPLMDIVPDLDTYVKKAKDNFESKTDDLTVDELAAIWLYTKSWINKDESIYMQLNRTLRAAVREDCIP
;
A
#
# COMPACT_ATOMS: atom_id res chain seq x y z
N MET A 1 -33.00 -46.25 0.90
CA MET A 1 -32.70 -45.11 1.79
C MET A 1 -31.63 -44.29 1.08
N SER A 2 -32.00 -43.06 0.73
CA SER A 2 -31.25 -42.08 -0.05
C SER A 2 -30.46 -41.18 0.89
N HIS A 3 -29.16 -40.97 0.65
CA HIS A 3 -28.37 -39.77 0.99
C HIS A 3 -27.08 -39.88 0.12
N ALA A 4 -27.07 -39.38 -1.11
CA ALA A 4 -26.85 -37.98 -1.50
C ALA A 4 -25.50 -37.43 -1.00
N ASP A 5 -24.49 -37.61 -1.86
CA ASP A 5 -23.60 -36.58 -2.39
C ASP A 5 -23.22 -35.45 -1.42
N GLN A 6 -22.04 -35.56 -0.81
CA GLN A 6 -21.30 -34.40 -0.32
C GLN A 6 -20.15 -34.12 -1.28
N SER A 7 -20.49 -33.43 -2.35
CA SER A 7 -19.52 -32.70 -3.16
C SER A 7 -18.90 -31.62 -2.28
N LEU A 8 -17.68 -31.86 -1.78
CA LEU A 8 -16.84 -30.80 -1.24
C LEU A 8 -16.51 -29.88 -2.41
N THR A 9 -17.21 -28.75 -2.47
CA THR A 9 -16.83 -27.62 -3.30
C THR A 9 -15.48 -27.11 -2.81
N SER A 10 -14.41 -27.66 -3.39
CA SER A 10 -13.08 -27.08 -3.32
C SER A 10 -13.19 -25.65 -3.85
N GLY A 11 -13.19 -24.69 -2.93
CA GLY A 11 -13.18 -23.28 -3.27
C GLY A 11 -11.97 -23.02 -4.14
N LYS A 12 -12.19 -22.91 -5.45
CA LYS A 12 -11.20 -22.40 -6.40
C LYS A 12 -10.76 -21.04 -5.89
N LYS A 13 -9.59 -20.98 -5.27
CA LYS A 13 -8.86 -19.72 -5.10
C LYS A 13 -8.57 -19.25 -6.52
N SER A 14 -9.37 -18.31 -7.04
CA SER A 14 -9.15 -17.78 -8.38
C SER A 14 -7.77 -17.11 -8.37
N THR A 15 -6.87 -17.63 -9.19
CA THR A 15 -5.58 -17.00 -9.49
C THR A 15 -5.80 -15.92 -10.53
N GLU A 16 -6.84 -15.11 -10.36
CA GLU A 16 -7.13 -14.02 -11.28
C GLU A 16 -6.16 -12.89 -10.99
N THR A 17 -5.21 -12.72 -11.91
CA THR A 17 -4.28 -11.60 -11.90
C THR A 17 -5.08 -10.32 -12.08
N LEU A 18 -5.11 -9.48 -11.05
CA LEU A 18 -5.85 -8.23 -11.10
C LEU A 18 -5.09 -7.19 -11.95
N SER A 19 -5.73 -6.63 -12.98
CA SER A 19 -5.17 -5.58 -13.85
C SER A 19 -4.73 -4.34 -13.06
N PRO A 20 -3.60 -3.69 -13.38
CA PRO A 20 -3.12 -2.49 -12.67
C PRO A 20 -4.22 -1.44 -12.46
N ILE A 21 -4.16 -0.70 -11.34
CA ILE A 21 -5.04 0.46 -11.14
C ILE A 21 -4.44 1.62 -11.96
N GLU A 22 -5.24 2.19 -12.85
CA GLU A 22 -4.83 3.24 -13.80
C GLU A 22 -5.20 4.64 -13.30
N GLY A 23 -4.59 5.69 -13.88
CA GLY A 23 -4.97 7.10 -13.65
C GLY A 23 -4.29 7.80 -12.48
N PHE A 24 -3.62 7.05 -11.60
CA PHE A 24 -2.79 7.62 -10.51
C PHE A 24 -1.49 8.27 -11.02
N ASP A 25 -0.98 7.82 -12.17
CA ASP A 25 0.20 8.38 -12.83
C ASP A 25 -0.06 9.75 -13.46
N GLU A 26 -1.32 10.07 -13.74
CA GLU A 26 -1.76 11.37 -14.25
C GLU A 26 -2.08 12.38 -13.14
N GLN A 27 -2.17 11.93 -11.88
CA GLN A 27 -2.47 12.80 -10.75
C GLN A 27 -1.26 13.68 -10.41
N PRO A 28 -1.48 14.96 -10.06
CA PRO A 28 -0.40 15.82 -9.62
C PRO A 28 0.23 15.27 -8.33
N LEU A 29 1.56 15.28 -8.26
CA LEU A 29 2.26 14.97 -7.03
C LEU A 29 1.90 16.01 -5.95
N MET A 30 1.73 15.52 -4.72
CA MET A 30 1.43 16.33 -3.56
C MET A 30 2.46 16.07 -2.45
N PRO A 31 2.58 16.96 -1.44
CA PRO A 31 3.47 16.75 -0.31
C PRO A 31 3.19 15.39 0.35
N LEU A 32 4.25 14.67 0.74
CA LEU A 32 4.13 13.33 1.31
C LEU A 32 3.23 13.32 2.56
N GLU A 33 3.32 14.36 3.39
CA GLU A 33 2.50 14.54 4.59
C GLU A 33 1.01 14.60 4.28
N ASP A 34 0.62 15.18 3.14
CA ASP A 34 -0.78 15.26 2.75
C ASP A 34 -1.26 13.92 2.16
N ALA A 35 -0.42 13.26 1.37
CA ALA A 35 -0.72 11.95 0.79
C ALA A 35 -0.95 10.86 1.85
N VAL A 36 -0.21 10.92 2.96
CA VAL A 36 -0.29 9.90 4.02
C VAL A 36 -1.36 10.17 5.08
N LYS A 37 -1.98 11.36 5.12
CA LYS A 37 -3.02 11.71 6.10
C LYS A 37 -4.13 10.65 6.22
N PRO A 38 -4.74 10.15 5.12
CA PRO A 38 -5.78 9.14 5.21
C PRO A 38 -5.31 7.81 5.82
N LEU A 39 -4.00 7.56 5.86
CA LEU A 39 -3.40 6.32 6.33
C LEU A 39 -2.97 6.39 7.80
N MET A 40 -2.94 7.57 8.42
CA MET A 40 -2.44 7.77 9.78
C MET A 40 -3.24 6.98 10.83
N ASP A 41 -4.54 6.77 10.61
CA ASP A 41 -5.39 5.99 11.50
C ASP A 41 -5.25 4.47 11.31
N ILE A 42 -4.60 4.04 10.22
CA ILE A 42 -4.46 2.63 9.81
C ILE A 42 -3.05 2.11 10.11
N VAL A 43 -2.05 2.98 9.97
CA VAL A 43 -0.64 2.64 10.11
C VAL A 43 -0.09 3.36 11.35
N PRO A 44 0.20 2.63 12.44
CA PRO A 44 0.74 3.21 13.66
C PRO A 44 2.05 3.96 13.40
N ASP A 45 2.29 5.05 14.14
CA ASP A 45 3.54 5.84 14.11
C ASP A 45 3.94 6.39 12.73
N LEU A 46 3.01 6.44 11.78
CA LEU A 46 3.28 6.82 10.39
C LEU A 46 3.89 8.22 10.27
N ASP A 47 3.44 9.16 11.08
CA ASP A 47 3.97 10.53 11.16
C ASP A 47 5.48 10.53 11.49
N THR A 48 5.88 9.71 12.46
CA THR A 48 7.26 9.57 12.89
C THR A 48 8.11 8.96 11.77
N TYR A 49 7.57 7.99 11.04
CA TYR A 49 8.27 7.38 9.92
C TYR A 49 8.38 8.31 8.71
N VAL A 50 7.36 9.12 8.42
CA VAL A 50 7.40 10.16 7.37
C VAL A 50 8.48 11.18 7.69
N LYS A 51 8.54 11.66 8.94
CA LYS A 51 9.59 12.58 9.38
C LYS A 51 10.98 11.97 9.22
N LYS A 52 11.18 10.74 9.73
CA LYS A 52 12.46 10.02 9.57
C LYS A 52 12.83 9.82 8.10
N ALA A 53 11.85 9.54 7.24
CA ALA A 53 12.08 9.35 5.82
C ALA A 53 12.62 10.63 5.19
N LYS A 54 12.01 11.78 5.47
CA LYS A 54 12.47 13.08 4.96
C LYS A 54 13.82 13.49 5.55
N ASP A 55 14.03 13.27 6.85
CA ASP A 55 15.30 13.59 7.52
C ASP A 55 16.49 12.79 6.96
N ASN A 56 16.26 11.61 6.37
CA ASN A 56 17.32 10.82 5.72
C ASN A 56 17.82 11.43 4.39
N PHE A 57 17.09 12.40 3.82
CA PHE A 57 17.40 13.00 2.53
C PHE A 57 17.58 14.51 2.67
N GLU A 58 18.82 14.92 2.97
CA GLU A 58 19.18 16.33 3.18
C GLU A 58 19.24 17.15 1.88
N SER A 59 19.32 16.50 0.72
CA SER A 59 19.34 17.17 -0.58
C SER A 59 18.57 16.35 -1.63
N LYS A 60 17.94 17.07 -2.57
CA LYS A 60 17.35 16.46 -3.76
C LYS A 60 18.47 15.80 -4.56
N THR A 61 18.26 14.59 -5.07
CA THR A 61 19.10 14.05 -6.13
C THR A 61 18.68 14.67 -7.46
N ASP A 62 19.51 14.57 -8.50
CA ASP A 62 19.26 15.24 -9.78
C ASP A 62 17.88 14.88 -10.39
N ASP A 63 17.35 13.70 -10.07
CA ASP A 63 16.13 13.16 -10.67
C ASP A 63 14.92 13.03 -9.72
N LEU A 64 15.08 13.22 -8.40
CA LEU A 64 14.00 13.00 -7.43
C LEU A 64 13.97 14.06 -6.33
N THR A 65 12.77 14.48 -5.99
CA THR A 65 12.48 15.32 -4.84
C THR A 65 12.65 14.55 -3.53
N VAL A 66 12.81 15.29 -2.42
CA VAL A 66 12.85 14.71 -1.07
C VAL A 66 11.58 13.92 -0.76
N ASP A 67 10.41 14.38 -1.21
CA ASP A 67 9.14 13.69 -0.97
C ASP A 67 9.08 12.36 -1.73
N GLU A 68 9.57 12.29 -2.97
CA GLU A 68 9.65 11.04 -3.74
C GLU A 68 10.63 10.05 -3.12
N LEU A 69 11.83 10.52 -2.73
CA LEU A 69 12.81 9.69 -2.03
C LEU A 69 12.27 9.17 -0.70
N ALA A 70 11.61 10.04 0.08
CA ALA A 70 10.98 9.69 1.33
C ALA A 70 9.85 8.66 1.12
N ALA A 71 9.01 8.81 0.09
CA ALA A 71 7.96 7.85 -0.23
C ALA A 71 8.52 6.46 -0.57
N ILE A 72 9.56 6.41 -1.41
CA ILE A 72 10.24 5.16 -1.77
C ILE A 72 10.86 4.51 -0.53
N TRP A 73 11.54 5.31 0.31
CA TRP A 73 12.14 4.83 1.55
C TRP A 73 11.07 4.28 2.49
N LEU A 74 9.97 5.00 2.66
CA LEU A 74 8.86 4.63 3.54
C LEU A 74 8.21 3.30 3.11
N TYR A 75 8.05 3.10 1.80
CA TYR A 75 7.54 1.86 1.22
C TYR A 75 8.53 0.68 1.32
N THR A 76 9.84 0.94 1.23
CA THR A 76 10.86 -0.15 1.19
C THR A 76 11.46 -0.47 2.55
N LYS A 77 11.35 0.43 3.53
CA LYS A 77 11.93 0.26 4.86
C LYS A 77 11.28 -0.92 5.58
N SER A 78 12.11 -1.82 6.12
CA SER A 78 11.62 -2.79 7.12
C SER A 78 11.36 -2.08 8.44
N TRP A 79 10.15 -2.24 8.96
CA TRP A 79 9.73 -1.76 10.28
C TRP A 79 10.05 -2.83 11.34
N ILE A 80 9.99 -2.45 12.63
CA ILE A 80 10.24 -3.38 13.74
C ILE A 80 9.18 -4.48 13.72
N ASN A 81 7.91 -4.07 13.65
CA ASN A 81 6.79 -4.95 13.36
C ASN A 81 6.51 -4.92 11.87
N LYS A 82 6.88 -5.99 11.16
CA LYS A 82 6.72 -6.05 9.70
C LYS A 82 5.26 -5.90 9.27
N ASP A 83 4.33 -6.49 10.02
CA ASP A 83 2.89 -6.46 9.74
C ASP A 83 2.28 -5.05 9.85
N GLU A 84 3.00 -4.12 10.49
CA GLU A 84 2.58 -2.71 10.65
C GLU A 84 3.23 -1.79 9.60
N SER A 85 4.16 -2.29 8.78
CA SER A 85 4.79 -1.48 7.74
C SER A 85 3.80 -1.05 6.66
N ILE A 86 4.02 0.12 6.07
CA ILE A 86 3.21 0.60 4.93
C ILE A 86 3.19 -0.42 3.81
N TYR A 87 4.33 -1.02 3.48
CA TYR A 87 4.41 -2.06 2.47
C TYR A 87 3.37 -3.16 2.71
N MET A 88 3.34 -3.71 3.93
CA MET A 88 2.46 -4.82 4.27
C MET A 88 1.00 -4.38 4.26
N GLN A 89 0.69 -3.27 4.92
CA GLN A 89 -0.69 -2.79 5.05
C GLN A 89 -1.29 -2.39 3.70
N LEU A 90 -0.53 -1.68 2.87
CA LEU A 90 -0.97 -1.27 1.54
C LEU A 90 -1.16 -2.49 0.62
N ASN A 91 -0.15 -3.37 0.52
CA ASN A 91 -0.24 -4.53 -0.35
C ASN A 91 -1.29 -5.55 0.11
N ARG A 92 -1.53 -5.67 1.42
CA ARG A 92 -2.61 -6.50 1.95
C ARG A 92 -3.97 -5.92 1.56
N THR A 93 -4.15 -4.61 1.72
CA THR A 93 -5.41 -3.91 1.41
C THR A 93 -5.72 -3.99 -0.08
N LEU A 94 -4.76 -3.67 -0.96
CA LEU A 94 -4.93 -3.71 -2.42
C LEU A 94 -5.21 -5.11 -3.00
N ARG A 95 -4.91 -6.17 -2.24
CA ARG A 95 -5.21 -7.57 -2.58
C ARG A 95 -6.53 -8.06 -2.01
N ALA A 96 -7.07 -7.39 -0.98
CA ALA A 96 -8.28 -7.79 -0.28
C ALA A 96 -9.50 -6.92 -0.64
N ALA A 97 -9.29 -5.66 -1.02
CA ALA A 97 -10.34 -4.71 -1.37
C ALA A 97 -10.95 -4.99 -2.75
N VAL A 98 -12.23 -4.64 -2.91
CA VAL A 98 -12.88 -4.55 -4.21
C VAL A 98 -12.31 -3.31 -4.91
N ARG A 99 -11.63 -3.48 -6.05
CA ARG A 99 -10.86 -2.39 -6.68
C ARG A 99 -11.71 -1.23 -7.17
N GLU A 100 -13.01 -1.42 -7.34
CA GLU A 100 -13.96 -0.35 -7.66
C GLU A 100 -13.94 0.77 -6.60
N ASP A 101 -13.58 0.45 -5.36
CA ASP A 101 -13.42 1.43 -4.27
C ASP A 101 -12.06 2.16 -4.29
N CYS A 102 -11.14 1.76 -5.19
CA CYS A 102 -9.77 2.29 -5.29
C CYS A 102 -9.55 3.16 -6.55
N ILE A 103 -10.62 3.59 -7.22
CA ILE A 103 -10.55 4.44 -8.42
C ILE A 103 -10.38 5.91 -7.97
N PRO A 104 -9.42 6.66 -8.54
CA PRO A 104 -9.16 8.06 -8.18
C PRO A 104 -10.30 9.03 -8.58
#